data_AF-A0AAW9W8Q9-F1
#
_entry.id   AF-A0AAW9W8Q9-F1
#
_cell.length_a   1.000
_cell.length_b   1.000
_cell.length_c   1.000
_cell.angle_alpha   90.00
_cell.angle_beta   90.00
_cell.angle_gamma   90.00
#
_symmetry.space_group_name_H-M   'P 1'
#
loop_
_entity.id
_entity.type
_entity.pdbx_description
1 polymer ?
#
loop_
_entity_poly.entity_id
_entity_poly.type
_entity_poly.pdbx_seq_one_letter_code
_entity_poly.pdbx_strand_id
1 'polypeptide(L)'
;EFGIPLPNDGKDVNATEKYRSMFTCVDAETMEVRWQVLIDGNCDLTATSFDGKLAATNQYNTENGVHYEDMMSAERDACLFFN
;
A
#
# COMPACT_ATOMS: atom_id res chain seq x y z
N GLU A 1 -4.89 -0.70 -3.36
CA GLU A 1 -4.16 -0.22 -4.55
C GLU A 1 -4.61 1.22 -4.80
N PHE A 2 -3.68 2.16 -5.03
CA PHE A 2 -3.82 3.63 -5.10
C PHE A 2 -3.39 4.39 -3.85
N GLY A 3 -2.63 5.47 -4.10
CA GLY A 3 -2.22 6.45 -3.10
C GLY A 3 -3.21 7.61 -3.03
N ILE A 4 -3.55 8.04 -1.81
CA ILE A 4 -4.40 9.21 -1.54
C ILE A 4 -3.73 10.08 -0.48
N PRO A 5 -4.01 11.39 -0.42
CA PRO A 5 -3.47 12.22 0.65
C PRO A 5 -4.02 11.77 2.00
N LEU A 6 -3.21 11.82 3.05
CA LEU A 6 -3.65 11.53 4.42
C LEU A 6 -3.34 12.74 5.32
N PRO A 7 -4.35 13.45 5.87
CA PRO A 7 -5.80 13.22 5.70
C PRO A 7 -6.31 13.62 4.30
N ASN A 8 -7.32 12.91 3.79
CA ASN A 8 -7.97 13.21 2.53
C ASN A 8 -9.18 14.14 2.73
N ASP A 9 -8.96 15.40 3.08
CA ASP A 9 -10.01 16.37 3.42
C ASP A 9 -10.35 17.36 2.28
N GLY A 10 -9.83 17.11 1.07
CA GLY A 10 -10.04 17.95 -0.11
C GLY A 10 -9.05 19.11 -0.28
N LYS A 11 -8.19 19.41 0.70
CA LYS A 11 -7.21 20.51 0.59
C LYS A 11 -5.96 20.12 -0.19
N ASP A 12 -5.59 18.84 -0.13
CA ASP A 12 -4.31 18.32 -0.62
C ASP A 12 -4.47 17.39 -1.83
N VAL A 13 -5.57 17.53 -2.58
CA VAL A 13 -5.92 16.63 -3.70
C VAL A 13 -4.89 16.63 -4.84
N ASN A 14 -4.06 17.67 -4.96
CA ASN A 14 -3.00 17.74 -5.98
C ASN A 14 -1.59 17.64 -5.37
N ALA A 15 -1.47 17.42 -4.06
CA ALA A 15 -0.21 17.32 -3.34
C ALA A 15 0.25 15.86 -3.33
N THR A 16 0.79 15.39 -4.46
CA THR A 16 1.12 13.99 -4.72
C THR A 16 2.16 13.44 -3.74
N GLU A 17 3.02 14.29 -3.18
CA GLU A 17 3.99 13.93 -2.14
C GLU A 17 3.34 13.50 -0.82
N LYS A 18 2.07 13.84 -0.62
CA LYS A 18 1.26 13.43 0.54
C LYS A 18 0.52 12.13 0.30
N TYR A 19 0.58 11.59 -0.92
CA TYR A 19 -0.12 10.36 -1.24
C TYR A 19 0.53 9.19 -0.51
N ARG A 20 -0.29 8.36 0.10
CA ARG A 20 0.15 7.16 0.81
C ARG A 20 -0.79 6.01 0.53
N SER A 21 -0.25 4.81 0.63
CA SER A 21 -1.00 3.56 0.63
C SER A 21 -0.98 2.96 2.03
N MET A 22 -2.00 2.18 2.36
CA MET A 22 -2.04 1.44 3.62
C MET A 22 -2.35 -0.03 3.40
N PHE A 23 -1.60 -0.90 4.07
CA PHE A 23 -1.97 -2.29 4.24
C PHE A 23 -2.97 -2.41 5.39
N THR A 24 -4.02 -3.22 5.24
CA THR A 24 -5.10 -3.33 6.22
C THR A 24 -5.33 -4.78 6.62
N CYS A 25 -5.29 -5.05 7.93
CA CYS A 25 -5.73 -6.32 8.49
C CYS A 25 -7.17 -6.19 9.00
N VAL A 26 -8.02 -7.11 8.56
CA VAL A 26 -9.43 -7.20 8.95
C VAL A 26 -9.64 -8.46 9.75
N ASP A 27 -10.37 -8.35 10.86
CA ASP A 27 -10.86 -9.49 11.62
C ASP A 27 -11.90 -10.26 10.80
N ALA A 28 -11.68 -11.54 10.53
CA ALA A 28 -12.59 -12.34 9.74
C ALA A 28 -13.92 -12.70 10.45
N GLU A 29 -13.95 -12.70 11.78
CA GLU A 29 -15.16 -13.01 12.56
C GLU A 29 -16.03 -11.77 12.75
N THR A 30 -15.42 -10.63 13.08
CA THR A 30 -16.17 -9.39 13.36
C THR A 30 -16.33 -8.49 12.14
N MET A 31 -15.53 -8.71 11.08
CA MET A 31 -15.42 -7.85 9.91
C MET A 31 -14.94 -6.41 10.23
N GLU A 32 -14.33 -6.21 11.39
CA GLU A 32 -13.75 -4.92 11.78
C GLU A 32 -12.27 -4.81 11.38
N VAL A 33 -11.81 -3.60 11.12
CA VAL A 33 -10.38 -3.33 10.89
C VAL A 33 -9.62 -3.52 12.21
N ARG A 34 -8.68 -4.46 12.23
CA ARG A 34 -7.83 -4.74 13.40
C ARG A 34 -6.69 -3.75 13.53
N TRP A 35 -5.99 -3.52 12.41
CA TRP A 35 -4.87 -2.59 12.33
C TRP A 35 -4.56 -2.25 10.87
N GLN A 36 -3.83 -1.15 10.70
CA GLN A 36 -3.34 -0.71 9.39
C GLN A 36 -1.88 -0.31 9.49
N VAL A 37 -1.15 -0.51 8.40
CA VAL A 37 0.27 -0.11 8.28
C VAL A 37 0.38 0.88 7.13
N LEU A 38 0.91 2.06 7.44
CA LEU A 38 1.31 3.04 6.43
C LEU A 38 2.59 2.53 5.74
N ILE A 39 2.59 2.47 4.42
CA ILE A 39 3.71 1.92 3.65
C ILE A 39 4.25 2.94 2.63
N ASP A 40 5.51 2.74 2.25
CA ASP A 40 6.08 3.37 1.05
C ASP A 40 5.62 2.61 -0.20
N GLY A 41 5.39 3.32 -1.31
CA GLY A 41 4.84 2.73 -2.53
C GLY A 41 3.37 2.34 -2.39
N ASN A 42 2.98 1.25 -3.05
CA ASN A 42 1.60 0.77 -3.08
C ASN A 42 1.43 -0.71 -2.70
N CYS A 43 0.19 -1.20 -2.69
CA CYS A 43 -0.13 -2.62 -2.56
C CYS A 43 -0.91 -3.07 -3.79
N ASP A 44 -0.54 -4.23 -4.35
CA ASP A 44 -1.27 -4.94 -5.39
C ASP A 44 -1.91 -6.22 -4.83
N LEU A 45 -1.24 -7.36 -4.96
CA LEU A 45 -1.69 -8.65 -4.44
C LEU A 45 -1.16 -8.87 -3.03
N THR A 46 -1.80 -9.78 -2.31
CA THR A 46 -1.43 -10.14 -0.93
C THR A 46 -1.52 -11.64 -0.71
N ALA A 47 -0.63 -12.18 0.13
CA ALA A 47 -0.62 -13.57 0.56
C ALA A 47 -0.06 -13.69 1.98
N THR A 48 -0.28 -14.83 2.62
CA THR A 48 0.23 -15.14 3.96
C THR A 48 1.10 -16.40 3.94
N SER A 49 2.02 -16.49 4.89
CA SER A 49 2.74 -17.74 5.14
C SER A 49 1.83 -18.77 5.82
N PHE A 50 2.09 -20.05 5.56
CA PHE A 50 1.32 -21.16 6.15
C PHE A 50 1.50 -21.32 7.66
N ASP A 51 2.56 -20.73 8.24
CA ASP A 51 2.78 -20.72 9.70
C ASP A 51 2.09 -19.53 10.41
N GLY A 52 1.39 -18.68 9.66
CA GLY A 52 0.64 -17.55 10.19
C GLY A 52 1.49 -16.39 10.69
N LYS A 53 2.81 -16.41 10.48
CA LYS A 53 3.71 -15.35 10.95
C LYS A 53 3.83 -14.17 10.01
N LEU A 54 3.73 -14.40 8.70
CA LEU A 54 4.00 -13.37 7.71
C LEU A 54 2.78 -13.12 6.84
N ALA A 55 2.54 -11.84 6.54
CA ALA A 55 1.79 -11.39 5.37
C ALA A 55 2.76 -10.71 4.41
N ALA A 56 2.50 -10.80 3.11
CA ALA A 56 3.31 -10.12 2.11
C ALA A 56 2.45 -9.52 1.00
N THR A 57 2.88 -8.37 0.47
CA THR A 57 2.25 -7.72 -0.68
C THR A 57 3.30 -7.29 -1.70
N ASN A 58 3.06 -7.57 -2.97
CA ASN A 58 3.88 -7.02 -4.05
C ASN A 58 3.49 -5.57 -4.31
N GLN A 59 4.44 -4.84 -4.87
CA GLN A 59 4.28 -3.44 -5.27
C GLN A 59 4.61 -3.34 -6.77
N TYR A 60 3.92 -2.44 -7.46
CA TYR A 60 4.25 -2.06 -8.85
C TYR A 60 4.59 -0.58 -9.00
N ASN A 61 4.47 0.19 -7.92
CA ASN A 61 4.70 1.63 -7.94
C ASN A 61 5.45 2.04 -6.67
N THR A 62 6.69 1.57 -6.54
CA THR A 62 7.58 2.02 -5.46
C THR A 62 8.05 3.46 -5.65
N GLU A 63 7.95 3.98 -6.87
CA GLU A 63 8.29 5.34 -7.27
C GLU A 63 7.28 6.37 -6.78
N ASN A 64 6.07 5.94 -6.41
CA ASN A 64 4.91 6.80 -6.12
C ASN A 64 4.54 7.70 -7.31
N GLY A 65 4.70 7.19 -8.53
CA GLY A 65 4.27 7.84 -9.76
C GLY A 65 2.76 8.06 -9.80
N VAL A 66 2.31 9.15 -10.43
CA VAL A 66 0.89 9.46 -10.67
C VAL A 66 0.49 9.20 -12.11
N HIS A 67 1.45 9.34 -13.03
CA HIS A 67 1.30 8.94 -14.42
C HIS A 67 2.00 7.60 -14.68
N TYR A 68 1.51 6.83 -15.65
CA TYR A 68 1.92 5.45 -15.87
C TYR A 68 3.40 5.33 -16.21
N GLU A 69 3.97 6.32 -16.91
CA GLU A 69 5.39 6.37 -17.25
C GLU A 69 6.30 6.45 -16.01
N ASP A 70 5.84 7.10 -14.93
CA ASP A 70 6.59 7.22 -13.68
C ASP A 70 6.54 5.92 -12.88
N MET A 71 5.37 5.25 -12.88
CA MET A 71 5.13 3.96 -12.20
C MET A 71 5.89 2.79 -12.83
N MET A 72 6.56 2.99 -13.96
CA MET A 72 7.31 1.96 -14.68
C MET A 72 8.78 2.35 -14.86
N SER A 73 9.25 3.35 -14.10
CA SER A 73 10.58 3.91 -14.26
C SER A 73 11.65 3.12 -13.49
N ALA A 74 11.24 2.41 -12.44
CA ALA A 74 12.07 1.46 -11.72
C ALA A 74 12.12 0.12 -12.47
N GLU A 75 13.33 -0.39 -12.68
CA GLU A 75 13.56 -1.73 -13.24
C GLU A 75 13.07 -2.86 -12.30
N ARG A 76 12.93 -2.56 -11.01
CA ARG A 76 12.47 -3.49 -9.97
C ARG A 76 11.76 -2.72 -8.87
N ASP A 77 10.54 -3.17 -8.56
CA ASP A 77 9.83 -2.82 -7.35
C ASP A 77 10.21 -3.72 -6.17
N ALA A 78 9.34 -3.80 -5.17
CA ALA A 78 9.55 -4.55 -3.95
C ALA A 78 8.36 -5.45 -3.61
N CYS A 79 8.61 -6.35 -2.66
CA CYS A 79 7.59 -7.09 -1.94
C CYS A 79 7.78 -6.79 -0.46
N LEU A 80 6.75 -6.24 0.18
CA LEU A 80 6.78 -5.94 1.61
C LEU A 80 6.36 -7.16 2.40
N PHE A 81 7.03 -7.41 3.52
CA PHE A 81 6.70 -8.46 4.47
C PHE A 81 6.33 -7.84 5.82
N PHE A 82 5.20 -8.26 6.38
CA PHE A 82 4.70 -7.87 7.70
C PHE A 82 4.80 -9.08 8.62
N ASN A 83 5.33 -8.88 9.83
CA ASN A 83 5.48 -9.88 10.89
C ASN A 83 4.71 -9.42 12.12
#